data_AF-D2PE32-F1
#
_entry.id   AF-D2PE32-F1
#
_cell.length_a   1.000
_cell.length_b   1.000
_cell.length_c   1.000
_cell.angle_alpha   90.00
_cell.angle_beta   90.00
_cell.angle_gamma   90.00
#
_symmetry.space_group_name_H-M   'P 1'
#
loop_
_entity.id
_entity.type
_entity.pdbx_description
1 polymer ?
#
loop_
_entity_poly.entity_id
_entity_poly.type
_entity_poly.pdbx_seq_one_letter_code
_entity_poly.pdbx_strand_id
1 'polypeptide(L)' 'MWRSVPLYNIILDKIRKNNNNIRDDDLFKEVKNSTNYEVSYDDFLKALMALEIRGYISVSLIKENVRMITYLGDKE' A
#
# COMPACT_ATOMS: atom_id res chain seq x y z
N MET A 1 5.81 1.97 25.36
CA MET A 1 6.45 2.24 24.05
C MET A 1 5.40 2.09 22.96
N TRP A 2 4.89 3.18 22.40
CA TRP A 2 4.04 3.11 21.20
C TRP A 2 4.96 2.93 20.00
N ARG A 3 5.05 1.70 19.48
CA ARG A 3 5.73 1.45 18.22
C ARG A 3 4.75 1.81 17.12
N SER A 4 4.96 2.94 16.44
CA SER A 4 4.26 3.22 15.18
C SER A 4 4.52 2.05 14.23
N VAL A 5 3.48 1.33 13.84
CA VAL A 5 3.61 0.27 12.83
C VAL A 5 4.11 0.93 11.55
N PRO A 6 5.21 0.45 10.93
CA PRO A 6 5.71 1.03 9.70
C PRO A 6 4.63 1.06 8.61
N LEU A 7 4.53 2.16 7.88
CA LEU A 7 3.54 2.36 6.81
C LEU A 7 3.50 1.20 5.81
N TYR A 8 4.67 0.63 5.50
CA TYR A 8 4.83 -0.56 4.65
C TYR A 8 3.99 -1.75 5.12
N ASN A 9 4.03 -2.04 6.42
CA ASN A 9 3.32 -3.19 6.98
C ASN A 9 1.81 -2.97 6.90
N ILE A 10 1.35 -1.75 7.18
CA ILE A 10 -0.06 -1.38 7.09
C ILE A 10 -0.56 -1.56 5.65
N ILE A 11 0.19 -1.05 4.67
CA ILE A 11 -0.13 -1.18 3.24
C ILE A 11 -0.27 -2.64 2.85
N LEU A 12 0.73 -3.47 3.16
CA LEU A 12 0.70 -4.90 2.82
C LEU A 12 -0.49 -5.62 3.45
N ASP A 13 -0.78 -5.32 4.72
CA ASP A 13 -1.91 -5.91 5.45
C ASP A 13 -3.25 -5.58 4.79
N LYS A 14 -3.41 -4.34 4.29
CA LYS A 14 -4.63 -3.91 3.57
C LYS A 14 -4.77 -4.55 2.20
N ILE A 15 -3.69 -4.69 1.44
CA ILE A 15 -3.74 -5.37 0.13
C ILE A 15 -4.12 -6.84 0.31
N ARG A 16 -3.54 -7.54 1.30
CA ARG A 16 -3.86 -8.95 1.59
C ARG A 16 -5.32 -9.16 1.99
N LYS A 17 -5.88 -8.23 2.77
CA LYS A 17 -7.30 -8.27 3.17
C LYS A 17 -8.27 -8.04 2.01
N ASN A 18 -7.79 -7.41 0.93
CA ASN A 18 -8.56 -7.14 -0.29
C ASN A 18 -8.25 -8.15 -1.40
N ASN A 19 -8.24 -9.45 -1.08
CA ASN A 19 -8.00 -10.53 -2.05
C ASN A 19 -6.74 -10.33 -2.91
N ASN A 20 -5.68 -9.78 -2.31
CA ASN A 20 -4.40 -9.48 -2.96
C ASN A 20 -4.48 -8.44 -4.10
N ASN A 21 -5.58 -7.70 -4.25
CA ASN A 21 -5.72 -6.73 -5.33
C ASN A 21 -6.62 -5.54 -4.94
N ILE A 22 -6.11 -4.32 -5.08
CA ILE A 22 -6.85 -3.11 -4.67
C ILE A 22 -6.43 -1.89 -5.50
N ARG A 23 -7.35 -0.95 -5.72
CA ARG A 23 -7.02 0.33 -6.36
C ARG A 23 -6.21 1.24 -5.44
N ASP A 24 -5.34 2.07 -6.01
CA ASP A 24 -4.50 2.99 -5.25
C ASP A 24 -5.31 3.99 -4.41
N ASP A 25 -6.42 4.50 -4.93
CA ASP A 25 -7.29 5.45 -4.22
C ASP A 25 -8.02 4.81 -3.03
N ASP A 26 -8.54 3.58 -3.20
CA ASP A 26 -9.21 2.85 -2.13
C ASP A 26 -8.21 2.38 -1.06
N LEU A 27 -7.03 1.91 -1.47
CA LEU A 27 -5.95 1.56 -0.57
C LEU A 27 -5.49 2.75 0.27
N PHE A 28 -5.34 3.93 -0.34
CA PHE A 28 -4.97 5.14 0.39
C PHE A 28 -5.99 5.51 1.46
N LYS A 29 -7.30 5.44 1.14
CA LYS A 29 -8.38 5.67 2.12
C LYS A 29 -8.30 4.68 3.28
N GLU A 30 -8.11 3.40 2.99
CA GLU A 30 -8.02 2.37 4.02
C GLU A 30 -6.80 2.55 4.94
N VAL A 31 -5.65 2.90 4.37
CA VAL A 31 -4.41 3.17 5.12
C VAL A 31 -4.61 4.36 6.05
N LYS A 32 -5.15 5.47 5.52
CA LYS A 32 -5.41 6.69 6.29
C LYS A 32 -6.37 6.44 7.45
N ASN A 33 -7.39 5.60 7.25
CA ASN A 33 -8.35 5.23 8.29
C ASN A 33 -7.80 4.26 9.33
N SER A 34 -6.62 3.68 9.10
CA SER A 34 -6.01 2.66 9.97
C SER A 34 -4.79 3.15 10.74
N THR A 35 -4.35 4.40 10.50
CA THR A 35 -3.22 5.02 11.18
C THR A 35 -3.69 6.04 12.21
N ASN A 36 -3.00 6.12 13.34
CA ASN A 36 -3.20 7.18 14.35
C ASN A 36 -2.42 8.47 14.02
N TYR A 37 -1.90 8.57 12.80
CA TYR A 37 -1.10 9.69 12.32
C TYR A 37 -1.52 10.05 10.90
N GLU A 38 -1.21 11.28 10.48
CA GLU A 38 -1.51 11.76 9.14
C GLU A 38 -0.55 11.15 8.11
N VAL A 39 -1.11 10.47 7.11
CA VAL A 39 -0.36 9.92 5.98
C VAL A 39 -0.61 10.84 4.78
N SER A 40 0.45 11.50 4.30
CA SER A 40 0.38 12.27 3.06
C SER A 40 0.30 11.32 1.85
N TYR A 41 -0.29 11.79 0.76
CA TYR A 41 -0.35 11.00 -0.47
C TYR A 41 1.05 10.74 -1.04
N ASP A 42 1.98 11.68 -0.88
CA ASP A 42 3.37 11.54 -1.33
C ASP A 42 4.12 10.43 -0.57
N ASP A 43 3.94 10.35 0.76
CA ASP A 43 4.53 9.28 1.57
C ASP A 43 3.95 7.91 1.21
N PHE A 44 2.65 7.87 0.91
CA PHE A 44 1.99 6.66 0.42
C PHE A 44 2.58 6.21 -0.92
N LEU A 45 2.77 7.11 -1.88
CA LEU A 45 3.38 6.78 -3.18
C LEU A 45 4.82 6.31 -3.02
N LYS A 46 5.64 6.99 -2.22
CA LYS A 46 7.00 6.55 -1.87
C LYS A 46 7.01 5.15 -1.26
N ALA A 47 6.01 4.86 -0.42
CA ALA A 47 5.89 3.55 0.19
C ALA A 47 5.53 2.45 -0.83
N LEU A 48 4.59 2.71 -1.74
CA LEU A 48 4.27 1.81 -2.84
C LEU A 48 5.47 1.55 -3.74
N MET A 49 6.20 2.60 -4.15
CA MET A 49 7.41 2.47 -4.95
C MET A 49 8.45 1.57 -4.28
N ALA A 50 8.70 1.77 -2.98
CA ALA A 50 9.67 0.95 -2.24
C ALA A 50 9.23 -0.52 -2.14
N LEU A 51 7.94 -0.79 -1.96
CA LEU A 51 7.41 -2.16 -1.92
C LEU A 51 7.48 -2.83 -3.31
N GLU A 52 7.23 -2.08 -4.37
CA GLU A 52 7.30 -2.56 -5.76
C GLU A 52 8.74 -2.87 -6.16
N ILE A 53 9.71 -1.99 -5.88
CA ILE A 53 11.14 -2.23 -6.15
C ILE A 53 11.64 -3.50 -5.44
N ARG A 54 11.14 -3.75 -4.23
CA ARG A 54 11.49 -4.96 -3.46
C ARG A 54 10.73 -6.21 -3.94
N GLY A 55 9.70 -6.04 -4.78
CA GLY A 55 8.93 -7.12 -5.38
C GLY A 55 7.89 -7.74 -4.45
N TYR A 56 7.41 -7.00 -3.44
CA TYR A 56 6.27 -7.44 -2.60
C TYR A 56 4.92 -7.19 -3.29
N ILE A 57 4.87 -6.17 -4.15
CA ILE A 57 3.68 -5.75 -4.88
C ILE A 57 4.04 -5.47 -6.34
N SER A 58 3.03 -5.46 -7.20
CA SER A 58 3.10 -4.86 -8.54
C SER A 58 2.11 -3.70 -8.62
N VAL A 59 2.50 -2.65 -9.36
CA VAL A 59 1.64 -1.51 -9.64
C VAL A 59 1.38 -1.46 -11.15
N SER A 60 0.11 -1.50 -11.56
CA SER A 60 -0.27 -1.42 -12.98
C SER A 60 -1.29 -0.31 -13.22
N LEU A 61 -1.12 0.43 -14.31
CA LEU A 61 -2.08 1.45 -14.71
C LEU A 61 -3.29 0.76 -15.36
N ILE A 62 -4.49 0.99 -14.83
CA ILE A 62 -5.74 0.40 -15.37
C ILE A 62 -6.64 1.42 -16.06
N LYS A 63 -6.51 2.69 -15.68
CA LYS A 63 -7.16 3.85 -16.32
C LYS A 63 -6.31 5.08 -16.02
N GLU A 64 -6.52 6.17 -16.76
CA GLU A 64 -5.95 7.48 -16.44
C GLU A 64 -6.08 7.78 -14.94
N ASN A 65 -4.92 7.97 -14.29
CA ASN A 65 -4.78 8.24 -12.85
C ASN A 65 -5.29 7.17 -11.87
N VAL A 66 -5.65 5.97 -12.35
CA VAL A 66 -6.07 4.85 -11.49
C VAL A 66 -5.09 3.70 -11.64
N ARG A 67 -4.47 3.31 -10.53
CA ARG A 67 -3.53 2.20 -10.48
C ARG A 67 -4.14 1.03 -9.73
N MET A 68 -3.83 -0.17 -10.20
CA MET A 68 -4.13 -1.41 -9.50
C MET A 68 -2.86 -1.88 -8.79
N ILE A 69 -3.01 -2.20 -7.50
CA ILE A 69 -1.96 -2.68 -6.62
C ILE A 69 -2.23 -4.16 -6.34
N THR A 70 -1.32 -5.01 -6.79
CA THR A 70 -1.44 -6.47 -6.65
C THR A 70 -0.34 -6.99 -5.73
N TYR A 71 -0.68 -7.80 -4.74
CA TYR A 71 0.31 -8.44 -3.87
C TYR A 71 0.94 -9.65 -4.57
N LEU A 72 2.27 -9.74 -4.51
CA LEU A 72 3.07 -10.78 -5.19
C LEU A 72 3.53 -11.90 -4.24
N GLY A 73 3.57 -11.64 -2.93
CA GLY A 73 4.09 -12.56 -1.92
C GLY A 73 5.19 -11.93 -1.06
N ASP A 74 5.51 -12.61 0.04
CA ASP A 74 6.66 -12.25 0.88
C ASP A 74 7.89 -12.94 0.30
N LYS A 75 8.88 -12.15 -0.12
CA LYS A 75 10.18 -12.70 -0.50
C LYS A 75 10.95 -13.01 0.78
N GLU A 76 11.27 -14.28 0.97
CA GLU A 76 12.20 -14.77 2.00
C GLU A 76 13.62 -14.23 1.80
#